data_AF-A0A2S6QM11-F1
#
_entry.id   AF-A0A2S6QM11-F1
#
_cell.length_a   1.000
_cell.length_b   1.000
_cell.length_c   1.000
_cell.angle_alpha   90.00
_cell.angle_beta   90.00
_cell.angle_gamma   90.00
#
_symmetry.space_group_name_H-M   'P 1'
#
loop_
_entity.id
_entity.type
_entity.pdbx_description
1 polymer ?
#
loop_
_entity_poly.entity_id
_entity_poly.type
_entity_poly.pdbx_seq_one_letter_code
_entity_poly.pdbx_strand_id
1 'polypeptide(L)'
;PRPLLWVLTEGEEGYSVAPFSFTNILSTQPPLVSIAFGLRPGQEQKGTYKALHEKGKGVLHLASEHQKDDILKSGERGSFTLNDDDLVHDVDGFPPRIHDCPVALYCTYYDTIDIKNANTHLVICKIEHIYMNEEFEKETHPLTCVGATGVVTLHSE
;
A
#
# COMPACT_ATOMS: atom_id res chain seq x y z
N PRO A 1 -14.56 10.86 -3.20
CA PRO A 1 -13.19 10.44 -3.60
C PRO A 1 -12.85 9.13 -2.90
N ARG A 2 -12.07 8.23 -3.52
CA ARG A 2 -11.60 6.99 -2.87
C ARG A 2 -10.12 7.17 -2.50
N PRO A 3 -9.67 6.68 -1.33
CA PRO A 3 -8.24 6.62 -1.05
C PRO A 3 -7.55 5.74 -2.09
N LEU A 4 -6.27 6.01 -2.36
CA LEU A 4 -5.43 5.25 -3.28
C LEU A 4 -4.13 4.91 -2.56
N LEU A 5 -3.78 3.63 -2.57
CA LEU A 5 -2.48 3.15 -2.14
C LEU A 5 -1.67 2.74 -3.35
N TRP A 6 -0.44 3.23 -3.43
CA TRP A 6 0.53 2.82 -4.43
C TRP A 6 1.45 1.77 -3.82
N VAL A 7 1.25 0.51 -4.21
CA VAL A 7 1.75 -0.65 -3.45
C VAL A 7 2.96 -1.24 -4.17
N LEU A 8 4.09 -1.21 -3.48
CA LEU A 8 5.34 -1.82 -3.91
C LEU A 8 5.50 -3.19 -3.25
N THR A 9 5.83 -4.20 -4.05
CA THR A 9 6.09 -5.57 -3.61
C THR A 9 7.29 -6.15 -4.37
N GLU A 10 7.94 -7.15 -3.80
CA GLU A 10 8.94 -7.96 -4.50
C GLU A 10 8.23 -8.96 -5.44
N GLY A 11 8.25 -8.68 -6.75
CA GLY A 11 7.76 -9.58 -7.80
C GLY A 11 8.82 -10.58 -8.27
N GLU A 12 8.47 -11.39 -9.27
CA GLU A 12 9.36 -12.43 -9.82
C GLU A 12 10.64 -11.86 -10.46
N GLU A 13 10.55 -10.69 -11.09
CA GLU A 13 11.65 -10.04 -11.84
C GLU A 13 12.26 -8.85 -11.07
N GLY A 14 11.91 -8.67 -9.80
CA GLY A 14 12.31 -7.52 -8.97
C GLY A 14 11.11 -6.75 -8.43
N TYR A 15 11.36 -5.52 -7.97
CA TYR A 15 10.31 -4.70 -7.37
C TYR A 15 9.26 -4.27 -8.40
N SER A 16 7.99 -4.45 -8.04
CA SER A 16 6.84 -4.08 -8.85
C SER A 16 5.98 -3.12 -8.05
N VAL A 17 5.42 -2.10 -8.69
CA VAL A 17 4.48 -1.17 -8.06
C VAL A 17 3.19 -1.07 -8.86
N ALA A 18 2.04 -1.01 -8.17
CA ALA A 18 0.74 -0.82 -8.79
C ALA A 18 -0.23 -0.06 -7.87
N PRO A 19 -1.17 0.73 -8.43
CA PRO A 19 -2.15 1.48 -7.64
C PRO A 19 -3.42 0.68 -7.31
N PHE A 20 -3.93 0.85 -6.10
CA PHE A 20 -5.15 0.21 -5.61
C PHE A 20 -6.05 1.22 -4.88
N SER A 21 -7.30 1.36 -5.36
CA SER A 21 -8.28 2.28 -4.79
C SER A 21 -9.40 1.62 -4.00
N PHE A 22 -9.42 0.29 -3.92
CA PHE A 22 -10.34 -0.46 -3.06
C PHE A 22 -9.61 -0.78 -1.76
N THR A 23 -9.43 0.24 -0.94
CA THR A 23 -8.62 0.18 0.26
C THR A 23 -9.22 1.01 1.39
N ASN A 24 -8.99 0.58 2.62
CA ASN A 24 -9.37 1.32 3.82
C ASN A 24 -8.62 0.82 5.06
N ILE A 25 -8.52 1.67 6.09
CA ILE A 25 -8.07 1.28 7.43
C ILE A 25 -9.13 0.36 8.04
N LEU A 26 -8.69 -0.74 8.68
CA LEU A 26 -9.56 -1.72 9.34
C LEU A 26 -9.49 -1.67 10.86
N SER A 27 -8.31 -1.41 11.41
CA SER A 27 -8.09 -1.39 12.86
C SER A 27 -6.88 -0.52 13.19
N THR A 28 -6.86 0.07 14.39
CA THR A 28 -5.70 0.78 14.94
C THR A 28 -4.89 -0.08 15.90
N GLN A 29 -5.49 -1.14 16.47
CA GLN A 29 -4.80 -2.07 17.37
C GLN A 29 -5.29 -3.52 17.14
N PRO A 30 -4.51 -4.38 16.45
CA PRO A 30 -3.30 -4.04 15.70
C PRO A 30 -3.61 -3.07 14.54
N PRO A 31 -2.63 -2.30 14.05
CA PRO A 31 -2.84 -1.39 12.92
C PRO A 31 -2.99 -2.19 11.62
N LEU A 32 -4.20 -2.22 11.07
CA LEU A 32 -4.56 -3.03 9.91
C LEU A 32 -5.12 -2.17 8.78
N VAL A 33 -4.72 -2.49 7.56
CA VAL A 33 -5.22 -1.90 6.31
C VAL A 33 -5.70 -3.01 5.37
N SER A 34 -6.76 -2.72 4.64
CA SER A 34 -7.32 -3.64 3.63
C SER A 34 -7.01 -3.19 2.22
N ILE A 35 -6.80 -4.14 1.33
CA ILE A 35 -6.71 -3.93 -0.12
C ILE A 35 -7.48 -5.04 -0.82
N ALA A 36 -8.48 -4.67 -1.61
CA ALA A 36 -9.25 -5.63 -2.40
C ALA A 36 -8.64 -5.78 -3.80
N PHE A 37 -8.27 -7.02 -4.14
CA PHE A 37 -7.71 -7.38 -5.44
C PHE A 37 -8.76 -8.07 -6.29
N GLY A 38 -9.21 -7.38 -7.34
CA GLY A 38 -9.99 -8.01 -8.40
C GLY A 38 -9.10 -8.92 -9.27
N LEU A 39 -9.67 -10.02 -9.78
CA LEU A 39 -9.02 -10.87 -10.76
C LEU A 39 -8.89 -10.17 -12.12
N ARG A 40 -7.83 -10.52 -12.85
CA ARG A 40 -7.65 -10.15 -14.26
C ARG A 40 -8.55 -11.01 -15.17
N PRO A 41 -8.70 -10.65 -16.46
CA PRO A 41 -9.33 -11.52 -17.45
C PRO A 41 -8.73 -12.94 -17.40
N GLY A 42 -9.60 -13.96 -17.48
CA GLY A 42 -9.16 -15.35 -17.36
C GLY A 42 -8.91 -15.85 -15.93
N GLN A 43 -9.38 -15.13 -14.90
CA GLN A 43 -9.24 -15.49 -13.47
C GLN A 43 -7.78 -15.42 -12.95
N GLU A 44 -6.89 -14.73 -13.65
CA GLU A 44 -5.50 -14.56 -13.20
C GLU A 44 -5.44 -13.61 -12.00
N GLN A 45 -4.71 -14.03 -10.95
CA GLN A 45 -4.41 -13.18 -9.79
C GLN A 45 -3.45 -12.04 -10.16
N LYS A 46 -3.62 -10.88 -9.53
CA LYS A 46 -2.69 -9.76 -9.69
C LYS A 46 -1.31 -10.10 -9.08
N GLY A 47 -0.24 -9.64 -9.73
CA GLY A 47 1.13 -9.87 -9.25
C GLY A 47 1.36 -9.38 -7.82
N THR A 48 0.86 -8.19 -7.48
CA THR A 48 0.93 -7.63 -6.11
C THR A 48 0.25 -8.52 -5.08
N TYR A 49 -0.89 -9.15 -5.42
CA TYR A 49 -1.56 -10.10 -4.53
C TYR A 49 -0.68 -11.33 -4.29
N LYS A 50 -0.15 -11.93 -5.36
CA LYS A 50 0.73 -13.10 -5.25
C LYS A 50 1.96 -12.80 -4.42
N ALA A 51 2.61 -11.66 -4.67
CA ALA A 51 3.79 -11.23 -3.94
C ALA A 51 3.49 -11.03 -2.45
N LEU A 52 2.39 -10.36 -2.09
CA LEU A 52 1.99 -10.20 -0.69
C LEU A 52 1.72 -11.57 -0.03
N HIS A 53 1.05 -12.48 -0.73
CA HIS A 53 0.72 -13.80 -0.20
C HIS A 53 1.96 -14.70 -0.02
N GLU A 54 2.89 -14.68 -0.98
CA GLU A 54 4.06 -15.56 -1.01
C GLU A 54 5.25 -15.01 -0.21
N LYS A 55 5.52 -13.70 -0.32
CA LYS A 55 6.66 -13.04 0.33
C LYS A 55 6.28 -12.42 1.68
N GLY A 56 4.99 -12.20 1.92
CA GLY A 56 4.47 -11.73 3.19
C GLY A 56 4.77 -10.26 3.51
N LYS A 57 5.35 -9.49 2.58
CA LYS A 57 5.75 -8.08 2.81
C LYS A 57 5.47 -7.19 1.61
N GLY A 58 5.18 -5.93 1.89
CA GLY A 58 5.03 -4.87 0.89
C GLY A 58 5.06 -3.49 1.52
N VAL A 59 5.24 -2.46 0.71
CA VAL A 59 5.23 -1.06 1.14
C VAL A 59 4.11 -0.32 0.43
N LEU A 60 3.22 0.29 1.20
CA LEU A 60 2.00 0.93 0.72
C LEU A 60 2.18 2.44 0.85
N HIS A 61 2.15 3.16 -0.26
CA HIS A 61 2.46 4.59 -0.28
C HIS A 61 1.19 5.43 -0.40
N LEU A 62 1.18 6.56 0.31
CA LEU A 62 0.34 7.71 -0.04
C LEU A 62 1.20 8.61 -0.92
N ALA A 63 0.84 8.70 -2.20
CA ALA A 63 1.60 9.44 -3.19
C ALA A 63 1.07 10.88 -3.32
N SER A 64 1.93 11.77 -3.81
CA SER A 64 1.61 13.17 -4.06
C SER A 64 1.08 13.40 -5.48
N GLU A 65 0.42 14.54 -5.71
CA GLU A 65 -0.18 14.87 -7.02
C GLU A 65 0.83 14.84 -8.19
N HIS A 66 2.08 15.23 -7.94
CA HIS A 66 3.13 15.23 -8.96
C HIS A 66 3.46 13.81 -9.47
N GLN A 67 3.14 12.76 -8.72
CA GLN A 67 3.37 11.35 -9.10
C GLN A 67 2.20 10.75 -9.90
N LYS A 68 1.15 11.54 -10.20
CA LYS A 68 -0.09 11.08 -10.84
C LYS A 68 0.14 10.30 -12.14
N ASP A 69 1.03 10.79 -13.01
CA ASP A 69 1.24 10.15 -14.31
C ASP A 69 1.92 8.78 -14.16
N ASP A 70 2.80 8.63 -13.18
CA ASP A 70 3.49 7.38 -12.88
C ASP A 70 2.58 6.36 -12.18
N ILE A 71 1.72 6.86 -11.28
CA ILE A 71 0.61 6.08 -10.72
C ILE A 71 -0.28 5.53 -11.83
N LEU A 72 -0.65 6.35 -12.82
CA LEU A 72 -1.49 5.91 -13.94
C LEU A 72 -0.78 4.86 -14.80
N LYS A 73 0.49 5.08 -15.16
CA LYS A 73 1.29 4.13 -15.94
C LYS A 73 1.46 2.79 -15.22
N SER A 74 1.73 2.81 -13.91
CA SER A 74 1.93 1.59 -13.11
C SER A 74 0.66 0.75 -12.92
N GLY A 75 -0.51 1.26 -13.30
CA GLY A 75 -1.75 0.47 -13.39
C GLY A 75 -1.73 -0.58 -14.51
N GLU A 76 -0.89 -0.40 -15.52
CA GLU A 76 -0.73 -1.30 -16.66
C GLU A 76 0.55 -2.13 -16.54
N ARG A 77 0.44 -3.44 -16.76
CA ARG A 77 1.56 -4.37 -16.58
C ARG A 77 2.68 -4.05 -17.59
N GLY A 78 3.88 -3.77 -17.08
CA GLY A 78 5.07 -3.52 -17.90
C GLY A 78 5.19 -2.09 -18.43
N SER A 79 4.21 -1.21 -18.15
CA SER A 79 4.21 0.18 -18.60
C SER A 79 4.94 1.13 -17.66
N PHE A 80 5.45 0.63 -16.53
CA PHE A 80 6.18 1.40 -15.52
C PHE A 80 7.32 0.55 -14.95
N THR A 81 8.48 1.18 -14.74
CA THR A 81 9.68 0.55 -14.17
C THR A 81 10.27 1.50 -13.14
N LEU A 82 10.71 0.95 -12.01
CA LEU A 82 11.45 1.69 -10.99
C LEU A 82 12.95 1.51 -11.25
N ASN A 83 13.70 2.60 -11.16
CA ASN A 83 15.16 2.57 -11.17
C ASN A 83 15.69 2.51 -9.73
N ASP A 84 16.97 2.16 -9.56
CA ASP A 84 17.58 2.10 -8.23
C ASP A 84 17.54 3.47 -7.51
N ASP A 85 17.65 4.58 -8.25
CA ASP A 85 17.57 5.93 -7.70
C ASP A 85 16.14 6.30 -7.19
N ASP A 86 15.12 5.56 -7.62
CA ASP A 86 13.73 5.77 -7.18
C ASP A 86 13.45 5.09 -5.82
N LEU A 87 14.39 4.30 -5.30
CA LEU A 87 14.19 3.37 -4.18
C LEU A 87 15.05 3.74 -2.98
N VAL A 88 14.44 3.65 -1.79
CA VAL A 88 15.13 3.88 -0.51
C VAL A 88 14.96 2.66 0.40
N HIS A 89 16.09 2.08 0.81
CA HIS A 89 16.18 0.98 1.76
C HIS A 89 16.50 1.51 3.16
N ASP A 90 15.46 1.81 3.93
CA ASP A 90 15.56 2.42 5.27
C ASP A 90 14.99 1.54 6.39
N VAL A 91 14.26 0.45 6.07
CA VAL A 91 13.75 -0.52 7.05
C VAL A 91 14.27 -1.93 6.73
N ASP A 92 15.08 -2.46 7.65
CA ASP A 92 15.70 -3.77 7.49
C ASP A 92 14.67 -4.89 7.32
N GLY A 93 14.91 -5.72 6.30
CA GLY A 93 14.08 -6.87 6.00
C GLY A 93 12.74 -6.54 5.31
N PHE A 94 12.48 -5.29 4.96
CA PHE A 94 11.34 -4.90 4.12
C PHE A 94 11.79 -4.51 2.70
N PRO A 95 10.88 -4.57 1.70
CA PRO A 95 11.11 -3.92 0.42
C PRO A 95 11.37 -2.41 0.60
N PRO A 96 12.02 -1.74 -0.36
CA PRO A 96 12.26 -0.31 -0.30
C PRO A 96 10.96 0.47 -0.43
N ARG A 97 10.97 1.72 0.05
CA ARG A 97 9.95 2.70 -0.32
C ARG A 97 10.34 3.45 -1.59
N ILE A 98 9.36 4.08 -2.22
CA ILE A 98 9.59 5.04 -3.31
C ILE A 98 10.10 6.35 -2.69
N HIS A 99 11.22 6.87 -3.21
CA HIS A 99 11.94 8.01 -2.66
C HIS A 99 11.03 9.24 -2.47
N ASP A 100 10.26 9.62 -3.49
CA ASP A 100 9.47 10.86 -3.52
C ASP A 100 8.07 10.74 -2.88
N CYS A 101 7.71 9.57 -2.36
CA CYS A 101 6.42 9.42 -1.67
C CYS A 101 6.46 10.06 -0.26
N PRO A 102 5.49 10.92 0.11
CA PRO A 102 5.47 11.59 1.40
C PRO A 102 5.19 10.63 2.56
N VAL A 103 4.46 9.53 2.33
CA VAL A 103 4.17 8.51 3.35
C VAL A 103 4.39 7.12 2.78
N ALA A 104 5.05 6.26 3.54
CA ALA A 104 5.20 4.84 3.24
C ALA A 104 4.84 3.99 4.46
N LEU A 105 3.96 3.01 4.28
CA LEU A 105 3.54 2.06 5.30
C LEU A 105 4.19 0.71 5.01
N TYR A 106 5.11 0.29 5.86
CA TYR A 106 5.80 -1.00 5.74
C TYR A 106 4.92 -2.05 6.38
N CYS A 107 4.44 -2.98 5.56
CA CYS A 107 3.39 -3.89 5.96
C CYS A 107 3.78 -5.35 5.78
N THR A 108 3.29 -6.18 6.71
CA THR A 108 3.27 -7.64 6.54
C THR A 108 1.88 -8.12 6.16
N TYR A 109 1.83 -9.21 5.40
CA TYR A 109 0.59 -9.94 5.17
C TYR A 109 0.00 -10.40 6.50
N TYR A 110 -1.29 -10.17 6.72
CA TYR A 110 -1.99 -10.55 7.95
C TYR A 110 -3.00 -11.66 7.69
N ASP A 111 -3.91 -11.47 6.73
CA ASP A 111 -4.92 -12.46 6.35
C ASP A 111 -5.53 -12.15 4.97
N THR A 112 -6.31 -13.08 4.42
CA THR A 112 -7.12 -12.86 3.21
C THR A 112 -8.53 -13.41 3.40
N ILE A 113 -9.51 -12.59 3.02
CA ILE A 113 -10.91 -12.99 2.94
C ILE A 113 -11.31 -13.07 1.47
N ASP A 114 -11.65 -14.27 1.02
CA ASP A 114 -12.22 -14.49 -0.31
C ASP A 114 -13.69 -14.09 -0.32
N ILE A 115 -14.03 -13.09 -1.14
CA ILE A 115 -15.41 -12.61 -1.25
C ILE A 115 -16.20 -13.64 -2.07
N LYS A 116 -17.07 -14.39 -1.39
CA LYS A 116 -17.89 -15.43 -2.02
C LYS A 116 -18.73 -14.86 -3.16
N ASN A 117 -18.78 -15.59 -4.26
CA ASN A 117 -19.48 -15.20 -5.50
C ASN A 117 -18.96 -13.89 -6.12
N ALA A 118 -17.76 -13.46 -5.74
CA ALA A 118 -17.05 -12.35 -6.38
C ALA A 118 -15.64 -12.80 -6.77
N ASN A 119 -15.12 -12.20 -7.83
CA ASN A 119 -13.75 -12.42 -8.28
C ASN A 119 -12.80 -11.47 -7.55
N THR A 120 -12.83 -11.49 -6.21
CA THR A 120 -12.13 -10.51 -5.38
C THR A 120 -11.59 -11.13 -4.10
N HIS A 121 -10.29 -10.91 -3.87
CA HIS A 121 -9.61 -11.25 -2.63
C HIS A 121 -9.44 -9.98 -1.79
N LEU A 122 -10.00 -9.94 -0.58
CA LEU A 122 -9.76 -8.87 0.37
C LEU A 122 -8.55 -9.23 1.22
N VAL A 123 -7.40 -8.64 0.91
CA VAL A 123 -6.17 -8.86 1.68
C VAL A 123 -6.11 -7.85 2.81
N ILE A 124 -5.71 -8.34 3.98
CA ILE A 124 -5.45 -7.56 5.18
C ILE A 124 -3.95 -7.53 5.38
N CYS A 125 -3.41 -6.34 5.53
CA CYS A 125 -2.00 -6.10 5.84
C CYS A 125 -1.89 -5.43 7.21
N LYS A 126 -0.90 -5.86 8.00
CA LYS A 126 -0.55 -5.23 9.27
C LYS A 126 0.58 -4.24 9.05
N ILE A 127 0.43 -3.02 9.54
CA ILE A 127 1.45 -1.98 9.47
C ILE A 127 2.47 -2.26 10.59
N GLU A 128 3.74 -2.40 10.24
CA GLU A 128 4.84 -2.60 11.20
C GLU A 128 5.67 -1.32 11.37
N HIS A 129 5.88 -0.56 10.29
CA HIS A 129 6.60 0.72 10.33
C HIS A 129 5.90 1.76 9.46
N ILE A 130 6.13 3.04 9.77
CA ILE A 130 5.62 4.19 9.02
C ILE A 130 6.80 5.13 8.77
N TYR A 131 6.98 5.51 7.51
CA TYR A 131 7.79 6.66 7.13
C TYR A 131 6.87 7.81 6.75
N MET A 132 7.21 9.01 7.20
CA MET A 132 6.61 10.27 6.76
C MET A 132 7.76 11.23 6.46
N ASN A 133 7.68 11.99 5.36
CA ASN A 133 8.68 13.01 5.09
C ASN A 133 8.49 14.21 6.03
N GLU A 134 9.56 14.98 6.27
CA GLU A 134 9.50 16.09 7.24
C GLU A 134 8.44 17.15 6.93
N GLU A 135 8.15 17.38 5.64
CA GLU A 135 7.15 18.34 5.21
C GLU A 135 5.74 17.90 5.64
N PHE A 136 5.42 16.63 5.39
CA PHE A 136 4.14 16.03 5.78
C PHE A 136 4.01 15.91 7.30
N GLU A 137 5.10 15.62 8.02
CA GLU A 137 5.12 15.62 9.49
C GLU A 137 4.76 17.01 10.06
N LYS A 138 5.33 18.08 9.50
CA LYS A 138 5.09 19.48 9.92
C LYS A 138 3.65 19.94 9.63
N GLU A 139 3.00 19.38 8.62
CA GLU A 139 1.61 19.68 8.26
C GLU A 139 0.56 18.92 9.09
N THR A 140 0.96 18.05 10.03
CA THR A 140 -0.01 17.25 10.77
C THR A 140 -0.90 18.09 11.71
N HIS A 141 -2.11 18.36 11.24
CA HIS A 141 -3.28 18.12 12.06
C HIS A 141 -3.43 16.61 12.26
N PRO A 142 -3.83 16.15 13.45
CA PRO A 142 -3.91 14.73 13.76
C PRO A 142 -4.69 13.93 12.72
N LEU A 143 -4.16 12.76 12.30
CA LEU A 143 -4.89 11.79 11.48
C LEU A 143 -6.20 11.43 12.21
N THR A 144 -7.29 12.04 11.75
CA THR A 144 -8.60 11.98 12.39
C THR A 144 -9.39 10.85 11.75
N CYS A 145 -9.40 9.68 12.40
CA CYS A 145 -10.30 8.59 12.05
C CYS A 145 -11.66 8.84 12.73
N VAL A 146 -12.70 9.16 11.96
CA VAL A 146 -14.05 9.32 12.50
C VAL A 146 -14.75 7.95 12.53
N GLY A 147 -14.83 7.34 13.71
CA GLY A 147 -15.60 6.13 13.96
C GLY A 147 -16.97 6.43 14.56
N ALA A 148 -17.85 5.42 14.62
CA ALA A 148 -19.18 5.56 15.24
C ALA A 148 -19.13 5.93 16.74
N THR A 149 -17.98 5.74 17.39
CA THR A 149 -17.73 6.04 18.81
C THR A 149 -16.93 7.32 19.05
N GLY A 150 -16.53 8.06 18.01
CA GLY A 150 -15.81 9.32 18.12
C GLY A 150 -14.62 9.46 17.15
N VAL A 151 -13.89 10.56 17.32
CA VAL A 151 -12.65 10.86 16.60
C VAL A 151 -11.49 10.13 17.29
N VAL A 152 -10.84 9.21 16.59
CA VAL A 152 -9.57 8.62 17.00
C VAL A 152 -8.46 9.35 16.28
N THR A 153 -7.60 9.99 17.04
CA THR A 153 -6.40 10.65 16.57
C THR A 153 -5.22 9.71 16.70
N LEU A 154 -4.55 9.41 15.59
CA LEU A 154 -3.23 8.77 15.64
C LEU A 154 -2.18 9.86 15.81
N HIS A 155 -1.44 9.80 16.91
CA HIS A 155 -0.24 10.60 17.12
C HIS A 155 0.98 9.76 16.75
N SER A 156 1.92 10.34 16.02
CA SER A 156 3.29 9.86 16.00
C SER A 156 3.89 10.17 17.38
N GLU A 157 4.32 9.15 18.12
CA GLU A 157 5.18 9.36 19.30
C GLU A 157 6.56 9.85 18.88
#